data_AF-A0AB74NC86-F1
#
_entry.id   AF-A0AB74NC86-F1
#
_cell.length_a   1.000
_cell.length_b   1.000
_cell.length_c   1.000
_cell.angle_alpha   90.00
_cell.angle_beta   90.00
_cell.angle_gamma   90.00
#
_symmetry.space_group_name_H-M   'P 1'
#
loop_
_entity.id
_entity.type
_entity.pdbx_description
1 polymer ?
#
loop_
_entity_poly.entity_id
_entity_poly.type
_entity_poly.pdbx_seq_one_letter_code
_entity_poly.pdbx_strand_id
1 'polypeptide(L)'
;MSTKFMYDRLLKCQEANKLVAIYASREDEYFEAGYIEAVTASDVMFRSRRSDGYEEGHVVLPLELVYRIEIDTAHLKTAELLAKHLNQPISSGLFEKAPNKKHSLFEIAADYVYQSKEIIFIDIIGDETPAIGMIAENEYEGLEITLVDDEGRLDGTCWIKKEDILALRFGGSVEQDLMNKLKK
;
A
#
# COMPACT_ATOMS: atom_id res chain seq x y z
N MET A 1 1.64 15.42 -15.27
CA MET A 1 2.33 14.59 -16.30
C MET A 1 1.33 13.55 -16.84
N SER A 2 1.51 13.00 -18.04
CA SER A 2 0.58 11.98 -18.54
C SER A 2 0.83 10.63 -17.84
N THR A 3 -0.13 10.13 -17.07
CA THR A 3 -0.05 8.84 -16.37
C THR A 3 -0.31 7.63 -17.28
N LYS A 4 -0.76 7.86 -18.52
CA LYS A 4 -1.17 6.81 -19.46
C LYS A 4 -0.10 5.74 -19.69
N PHE A 5 1.17 6.15 -19.82
CA PHE A 5 2.25 5.20 -20.05
C PHE A 5 2.43 4.23 -18.88
N MET A 6 2.43 4.74 -17.65
CA MET A 6 2.56 3.90 -16.44
C MET A 6 1.31 3.05 -16.21
N TYR A 7 0.13 3.63 -16.41
CA TYR A 7 -1.14 2.90 -16.40
C TYR A 7 -1.08 1.64 -17.29
N ASP A 8 -0.73 1.80 -18.57
CA ASP A 8 -0.68 0.71 -19.54
C ASP A 8 0.40 -0.33 -19.21
N ARG A 9 1.46 0.05 -18.49
CA ARG A 9 2.54 -0.86 -18.08
C ARG A 9 2.18 -1.66 -16.82
N LEU A 10 1.57 -1.02 -15.84
CA LEU A 10 1.12 -1.67 -14.62
C LEU A 10 -0.03 -2.65 -14.91
N LEU A 11 -0.97 -2.31 -15.80
CA LEU A 11 -2.01 -3.26 -16.24
C LEU A 11 -1.42 -4.54 -16.83
N LYS A 12 -0.39 -4.44 -17.68
CA LYS A 12 0.28 -5.63 -18.24
C LYS A 12 0.95 -6.46 -17.16
N CYS A 13 1.48 -5.83 -16.11
CA CYS A 13 2.09 -6.53 -14.99
C CYS A 13 1.02 -7.22 -14.12
N GLN A 14 -0.13 -6.58 -13.92
CA GLN A 14 -1.30 -7.15 -13.25
C GLN A 14 -1.79 -8.40 -14.00
N GLU A 15 -2.04 -8.30 -15.30
CA GLU A 15 -2.50 -9.42 -16.14
C GLU A 15 -1.51 -10.60 -16.16
N ALA A 16 -0.21 -10.30 -16.18
CA ALA A 16 0.85 -11.30 -16.16
C ALA A 16 1.20 -11.80 -14.74
N ASN A 17 0.54 -11.27 -13.70
CA ASN A 17 0.82 -11.52 -12.29
C ASN A 17 2.33 -11.47 -11.96
N LYS A 18 3.00 -10.41 -12.43
CA LYS A 18 4.44 -10.20 -12.19
C LYS A 18 4.68 -9.47 -10.88
N LEU A 19 5.77 -9.83 -10.21
CA LEU A 19 6.34 -8.99 -9.16
C LEU A 19 7.00 -7.77 -9.80
N VAL A 20 6.65 -6.57 -9.34
CA VAL A 20 7.08 -5.29 -9.89
C VAL A 20 7.78 -4.49 -8.81
N ALA A 21 8.97 -3.96 -9.11
CA ALA A 21 9.58 -2.88 -8.33
C ALA A 21 8.98 -1.55 -8.79
N ILE A 22 8.41 -0.79 -7.87
CA ILE A 22 7.65 0.43 -8.09
C ILE A 22 8.40 1.58 -7.40
N TYR A 23 8.81 2.56 -8.20
CA TYR A 23 9.52 3.74 -7.72
C TYR A 23 8.57 4.94 -7.72
N ALA A 24 8.31 5.47 -6.52
CA ALA A 24 7.40 6.59 -6.28
C ALA A 24 8.08 7.82 -5.63
N SER A 25 9.28 7.67 -5.07
CA SER A 25 10.13 8.77 -4.58
C SER A 25 11.33 8.97 -5.51
N ARG A 26 11.60 10.21 -5.91
CA ARG A 26 12.75 10.55 -6.77
C ARG A 26 14.02 10.84 -5.98
N GLU A 27 13.90 11.05 -4.67
CA GLU A 27 15.00 11.47 -3.81
C GLU A 27 15.82 10.28 -3.35
N ASP A 28 15.17 9.12 -3.21
CA ASP A 28 15.81 7.88 -2.80
C ASP A 28 15.84 6.87 -3.96
N GLU A 29 16.93 6.10 -4.08
CA GLU A 29 16.95 4.89 -4.92
C GLU A 29 16.17 3.74 -4.26
N TYR A 30 15.05 4.07 -3.63
CA TYR A 30 14.15 3.15 -2.95
C TYR A 30 13.00 2.75 -3.88
N PHE A 31 12.63 1.47 -3.84
CA PHE A 31 11.42 0.97 -4.48
C PHE A 31 10.66 0.07 -3.53
N GLU A 32 9.37 -0.02 -3.80
CA GLU A 32 8.50 -1.03 -3.22
C GLU A 32 8.33 -2.17 -4.21
N ALA A 33 8.41 -3.41 -3.76
CA ALA A 33 8.12 -4.56 -4.60
C ALA A 33 6.72 -5.07 -4.30
N GLY A 34 5.94 -5.37 -5.35
CA GLY A 34 4.61 -5.92 -5.15
C GLY A 34 3.95 -6.49 -6.40
N TYR A 35 2.94 -7.32 -6.16
CA TYR A 35 2.06 -7.83 -7.21
C TYR A 35 0.91 -6.86 -7.40
N ILE A 36 0.80 -6.29 -8.60
CA ILE A 36 -0.24 -5.32 -8.92
C ILE A 36 -1.61 -5.99 -8.78
N GLU A 37 -2.44 -5.39 -7.95
CA GLU A 37 -3.79 -5.89 -7.69
C GLU A 37 -4.83 -5.13 -8.51
N ALA A 38 -4.72 -3.80 -8.55
CA ALA A 38 -5.59 -2.94 -9.34
C ALA A 38 -4.87 -1.67 -9.79
N VAL A 39 -5.28 -1.15 -10.94
CA VAL A 39 -4.80 0.13 -11.48
C VAL A 39 -5.99 0.92 -12.01
N THR A 40 -6.15 2.17 -11.57
CA THR A 40 -7.18 3.09 -12.06
C THR A 40 -6.53 4.30 -12.72
N ALA A 41 -7.33 5.29 -13.13
CA ALA A 41 -6.76 6.52 -13.70
C ALA A 41 -5.98 7.34 -12.67
N SER A 42 -6.32 7.21 -11.39
CA SER A 42 -5.76 7.96 -10.26
C SER A 42 -4.72 7.18 -9.49
N ASP A 43 -4.91 5.88 -9.29
CA ASP A 43 -4.19 5.13 -8.26
C ASP A 43 -3.65 3.77 -8.77
N VAL A 44 -2.68 3.25 -8.03
CA VAL A 44 -2.27 1.84 -8.11
C VAL A 44 -2.37 1.21 -6.73
N MET A 45 -2.93 0.01 -6.66
CA MET A 45 -2.90 -0.85 -5.49
C MET A 45 -2.10 -2.11 -5.79
N PHE A 46 -1.22 -2.49 -4.88
CA PHE A 46 -0.44 -3.71 -5.00
C PHE A 46 -0.28 -4.40 -3.64
N ARG A 47 -0.11 -5.71 -3.68
CA ARG A 47 0.27 -6.51 -2.52
C ARG A 47 1.77 -6.51 -2.38
N SER A 48 2.25 -5.94 -1.28
CA SER A 48 3.67 -5.72 -1.04
C SER A 48 4.38 -7.04 -0.75
N ARG A 49 5.61 -7.15 -1.24
CA ARG A 49 6.49 -8.30 -1.06
C ARG A 49 7.87 -7.78 -0.68
N ARG A 50 8.31 -8.15 0.51
CA ARG A 50 9.65 -7.81 1.00
C ARG A 50 10.73 -8.58 0.27
N SER A 51 11.94 -8.05 0.35
CA SER A 51 13.15 -8.65 -0.22
C SER A 51 13.49 -10.02 0.40
N ASP A 52 13.03 -10.29 1.62
CA ASP A 52 13.15 -11.57 2.32
C ASP A 52 12.05 -12.59 1.94
N GLY A 53 11.12 -12.22 1.05
CA GLY A 53 10.09 -13.09 0.51
C GLY A 53 8.76 -13.09 1.28
N TYR A 54 8.66 -12.38 2.41
CA TYR A 54 7.40 -12.22 3.14
C TYR A 54 6.48 -11.21 2.46
N GLU A 55 5.19 -11.50 2.50
CA GLU A 55 4.15 -10.56 2.08
C GLU A 55 3.93 -9.51 3.17
N GLU A 56 3.74 -8.25 2.78
CA GLU A 56 3.62 -7.12 3.70
C GLU A 56 2.36 -6.29 3.36
N GLY A 57 1.22 -6.98 3.27
CA GLY A 57 -0.09 -6.35 3.10
C GLY A 57 -0.28 -5.63 1.76
N HIS A 58 -1.10 -4.60 1.78
CA HIS A 58 -1.48 -3.80 0.61
C HIS A 58 -0.90 -2.39 0.73
N VAL A 59 -0.56 -1.84 -0.44
CA VAL A 59 -0.14 -0.44 -0.58
C VAL A 59 -0.98 0.21 -1.67
N VAL A 60 -1.49 1.40 -1.40
CA VAL A 60 -2.18 2.25 -2.36
C VAL A 60 -1.46 3.58 -2.45
N LEU A 61 -1.10 3.98 -3.66
CA LEU A 61 -0.48 5.29 -3.91
C LEU A 61 -0.99 5.91 -5.20
N PRO A 62 -0.94 7.25 -5.34
CA PRO A 62 -1.31 7.93 -6.57
C PRO A 62 -0.42 7.48 -7.73
N LEU A 63 -1.06 7.10 -8.85
CA LEU A 63 -0.39 6.66 -10.07
C LEU A 63 0.57 7.73 -10.62
N GLU A 64 0.30 9.00 -10.36
CA GLU A 64 1.17 10.11 -10.79
C GLU A 64 2.52 10.16 -10.09
N LEU A 65 2.66 9.54 -8.91
CA LEU A 65 3.94 9.42 -8.22
C LEU A 65 4.82 8.35 -8.86
N VAL A 66 4.25 7.34 -9.51
CA VAL A 66 5.01 6.26 -10.14
C VAL A 66 5.77 6.80 -11.35
N TYR A 67 7.09 6.91 -11.22
CA TYR A 67 7.95 7.44 -12.30
C TYR A 67 8.84 6.38 -12.95
N ARG A 68 9.05 5.24 -12.29
CA ARG A 68 9.79 4.08 -12.82
C ARG A 68 9.19 2.79 -12.29
N ILE A 69 9.20 1.76 -13.13
CA ILE A 69 8.95 0.39 -12.70
C ILE A 69 10.04 -0.53 -13.26
N GLU A 70 10.36 -1.60 -12.56
CA GLU A 70 11.28 -2.65 -13.00
C GLU A 70 10.65 -4.03 -12.78
N ILE A 71 10.92 -4.96 -13.69
CA ILE A 71 10.45 -6.34 -13.64
C ILE A 71 11.60 -7.29 -13.98
N ASP A 72 11.48 -8.55 -13.57
CA ASP A 72 12.42 -9.63 -13.88
C ASP A 72 13.89 -9.37 -13.46
N THR A 73 14.13 -8.44 -12.53
CA THR A 73 15.46 -8.15 -11.99
C THR A 73 15.96 -9.31 -11.13
N ALA A 74 17.27 -9.39 -10.92
CA ALA A 74 17.85 -10.41 -10.03
C ALA A 74 17.28 -10.31 -8.61
N HIS A 75 17.08 -9.07 -8.12
CA HIS A 75 16.52 -8.82 -6.80
C HIS A 75 15.10 -9.38 -6.65
N LEU A 76 14.21 -9.05 -7.60
CA LEU A 76 12.82 -9.52 -7.58
C LEU A 76 12.74 -11.05 -7.67
N LYS A 77 13.57 -11.66 -8.54
CA LYS A 77 13.66 -13.12 -8.65
C LYS A 77 14.10 -13.79 -7.35
N THR A 78 15.03 -13.19 -6.62
CA THR A 78 15.45 -13.68 -5.31
C THR A 78 14.31 -13.64 -4.30
N ALA A 79 13.56 -12.53 -4.22
CA ALA A 79 12.41 -12.42 -3.32
C ALA A 79 11.35 -13.48 -3.63
N GLU A 80 11.06 -13.75 -4.91
CA GLU A 80 10.12 -14.81 -5.32
C GLU A 80 10.64 -16.23 -4.97
N LEU A 81 11.95 -16.48 -5.07
CA LEU A 81 12.54 -17.74 -4.67
C LEU A 81 12.45 -17.95 -3.15
N LEU A 82 12.73 -16.92 -2.37
CA LEU A 82 12.60 -16.95 -0.90
C LEU A 82 11.15 -17.18 -0.48
N ALA A 83 10.20 -16.47 -1.08
CA ALA A 83 8.76 -16.67 -0.85
C ALA A 83 8.36 -18.14 -1.05
N LYS A 84 8.83 -18.79 -2.12
CA LYS A 84 8.60 -20.21 -2.38
C LYS A 84 9.23 -21.12 -1.32
N HIS A 85 10.44 -20.81 -0.86
CA HIS A 85 11.12 -21.61 0.18
C HIS A 85 10.42 -21.48 1.54
N LEU A 86 9.85 -20.32 1.83
CA LEU A 86 9.13 -20.02 3.07
C LEU A 86 7.67 -20.46 3.05
N ASN A 87 7.19 -21.07 1.96
CA ASN A 87 5.77 -21.36 1.72
C ASN A 87 4.88 -20.12 1.95
N GLN A 88 5.31 -18.98 1.45
CA GLN A 88 4.59 -17.70 1.48
C GLN A 88 3.93 -17.47 0.11
N PRO A 89 2.78 -18.09 -0.20
CA PRO A 89 2.07 -17.84 -1.44
C PRO A 89 1.67 -16.37 -1.55
N ILE A 90 1.26 -15.96 -2.74
CA ILE A 90 0.57 -14.68 -2.89
C ILE A 90 -0.82 -14.85 -2.28
N SER A 91 -1.20 -14.00 -1.33
CA SER A 91 -2.52 -14.03 -0.69
C SER A 91 -3.67 -13.84 -1.71
N SER A 92 -4.92 -14.00 -1.28
CA SER A 92 -6.06 -13.53 -2.07
C SER A 92 -6.08 -12.00 -2.06
N GLY A 93 -6.30 -11.38 -3.22
CA GLY A 93 -6.50 -9.94 -3.29
C GLY A 93 -7.77 -9.49 -2.55
N LEU A 94 -7.81 -8.20 -2.22
CA LEU A 94 -8.98 -7.48 -1.70
C LEU A 94 -10.18 -7.54 -2.67
N PHE A 95 -9.93 -7.60 -3.98
CA PHE A 95 -10.98 -7.58 -5.00
C PHE A 95 -11.23 -8.95 -5.65
N GLU A 96 -12.50 -9.39 -5.65
CA GLU A 96 -12.94 -10.46 -6.55
C GLU A 96 -12.90 -10.02 -8.03
N LYS A 97 -13.15 -8.73 -8.27
CA LYS A 97 -13.10 -8.10 -9.59
C LYS A 97 -12.46 -6.72 -9.49
N ALA A 98 -11.47 -6.47 -10.34
CA ALA A 98 -10.77 -5.19 -10.38
C ALA A 98 -11.76 -4.00 -10.52
N PRO A 99 -11.59 -2.93 -9.72
CA PRO A 99 -12.37 -1.71 -9.83
C PRO A 99 -12.29 -1.06 -11.22
N ASN A 100 -13.33 -0.32 -11.59
CA ASN A 100 -13.34 0.44 -12.84
C ASN A 100 -12.29 1.55 -12.82
N LYS A 101 -11.76 1.89 -13.99
CA LYS A 101 -10.76 2.96 -14.18
C LYS A 101 -11.10 4.32 -13.55
N LYS A 102 -12.40 4.63 -13.36
CA LYS A 102 -12.87 5.90 -12.79
C LYS A 102 -12.96 5.90 -11.26
N HIS A 103 -12.84 4.74 -10.61
CA HIS A 103 -12.89 4.67 -9.17
C HIS A 103 -11.55 5.10 -8.56
N SER A 104 -11.61 5.65 -7.36
CA SER A 104 -10.44 5.90 -6.53
C SER A 104 -10.13 4.63 -5.74
N LEU A 105 -8.93 4.06 -5.90
CA LEU A 105 -8.50 2.94 -5.07
C LEU A 105 -8.19 3.41 -3.64
N PHE A 106 -7.76 4.67 -3.51
CA PHE A 106 -7.54 5.31 -2.22
C PHE A 106 -8.82 5.30 -1.38
N GLU A 107 -9.94 5.80 -1.93
CA GLU A 107 -11.22 5.86 -1.20
C GLU A 107 -11.73 4.46 -0.84
N ILE A 108 -11.59 3.51 -1.77
CA ILE A 108 -11.97 2.11 -1.53
C ILE A 108 -11.15 1.51 -0.38
N ALA A 109 -9.84 1.76 -0.33
CA ALA A 109 -8.97 1.29 0.74
C ALA A 109 -9.26 1.98 2.07
N ALA A 110 -9.43 3.30 2.08
CA ALA A 110 -9.78 4.06 3.27
C ALA A 110 -11.11 3.59 3.87
N ASP A 111 -12.13 3.38 3.04
CA ASP A 111 -13.42 2.83 3.47
C ASP A 111 -13.30 1.41 4.02
N TYR A 112 -12.53 0.55 3.34
CA TYR A 112 -12.28 -0.81 3.80
C TYR A 112 -11.66 -0.82 5.19
N VAL A 113 -10.56 -0.07 5.38
CA VAL A 113 -9.83 -0.02 6.66
C VAL A 113 -10.66 0.64 7.76
N TYR A 114 -11.44 1.68 7.42
CA TYR A 114 -12.38 2.31 8.34
C TYR A 114 -13.44 1.33 8.85
N GLN A 115 -13.95 0.46 7.99
CA GLN A 115 -14.95 -0.55 8.34
C GLN A 115 -14.34 -1.74 9.10
N SER A 116 -13.16 -2.20 8.70
CA SER A 116 -12.47 -3.34 9.33
C SER A 116 -11.85 -2.99 10.68
N LYS A 117 -11.66 -1.69 10.97
CA LYS A 117 -10.98 -1.19 12.19
C LYS A 117 -9.56 -1.76 12.32
N GLU A 118 -8.88 -1.90 11.18
CA GLU A 118 -7.48 -2.29 11.12
C GLU A 118 -6.56 -1.09 11.35
N ILE A 119 -5.34 -1.37 11.83
CA ILE A 119 -4.28 -0.37 11.85
C ILE A 119 -3.81 -0.10 10.43
N ILE A 120 -3.62 1.18 10.13
CA ILE A 120 -3.13 1.72 8.88
C ILE A 120 -1.85 2.53 9.12
N PHE A 121 -0.94 2.48 8.16
CA PHE A 121 0.21 3.36 8.06
C PHE A 121 -0.05 4.33 6.90
N ILE A 122 0.08 5.62 7.16
CA ILE A 122 -0.20 6.70 6.20
C ILE A 122 1.07 7.49 5.99
N ASP A 123 1.64 7.40 4.78
CA ASP A 123 2.78 8.20 4.38
C ASP A 123 2.29 9.61 4.00
N ILE A 124 2.89 10.66 4.56
CA ILE A 124 2.47 12.06 4.39
C ILE A 124 3.59 12.86 3.73
N ILE A 125 3.24 13.81 2.86
CA ILE A 125 4.21 14.70 2.19
C ILE A 125 5.04 15.46 3.24
N GLY A 126 6.36 15.28 3.17
CA GLY A 126 7.32 16.01 3.99
C GLY A 126 7.59 15.40 5.36
N ASP A 127 6.89 14.34 5.74
CA ASP A 127 7.11 13.63 6.99
C ASP A 127 8.13 12.50 6.81
N GLU A 128 9.01 12.32 7.80
CA GLU A 128 10.01 11.24 7.82
C GLU A 128 9.43 9.90 8.27
N THR A 129 8.32 9.93 9.01
CA THR A 129 7.66 8.75 9.59
C THR A 129 6.17 8.77 9.27
N PRO A 130 5.57 7.61 8.95
CA PRO A 130 4.14 7.53 8.69
C PRO A 130 3.33 7.82 9.95
N ALA A 131 2.11 8.34 9.77
CA ALA A 131 1.10 8.31 10.82
C ALA A 131 0.56 6.89 10.95
N ILE A 132 0.52 6.37 12.18
CA ILE A 132 0.12 4.99 12.48
C ILE A 132 -1.11 5.02 13.37
N GLY A 133 -2.18 4.34 12.98
CA GLY A 133 -3.39 4.33 13.79
C GLY A 133 -4.59 3.67 13.12
N MET A 134 -5.79 3.96 13.60
CA MET A 134 -7.05 3.51 13.01
C MET A 134 -7.85 4.71 12.50
N ILE A 135 -8.56 4.55 11.37
CA ILE A 135 -9.43 5.59 10.86
C ILE A 135 -10.65 5.73 11.79
N ALA A 136 -10.79 6.90 12.40
CA ALA A 136 -11.92 7.31 13.23
C ALA A 136 -13.03 7.94 12.38
N GLU A 137 -12.69 8.78 11.41
CA GLU A 137 -13.62 9.39 10.45
C GLU A 137 -12.97 9.46 9.04
N ASN A 138 -13.76 9.17 8.01
CA ASN A 138 -13.37 9.30 6.60
C ASN A 138 -14.23 10.39 5.93
N GLU A 139 -13.73 11.62 5.92
CA GLU A 139 -14.43 12.77 5.33
C GLU A 139 -13.99 13.02 3.88
N TYR A 140 -14.64 13.97 3.21
CA TYR A 140 -14.30 14.29 1.82
C TYR A 140 -12.88 14.88 1.67
N GLU A 141 -12.47 15.79 2.57
CA GLU A 141 -11.19 16.50 2.46
C GLU A 141 -10.06 15.85 3.25
N GLY A 142 -10.39 15.00 4.23
CA GLY A 142 -9.42 14.49 5.19
C GLY A 142 -9.83 13.21 5.89
N LEU A 143 -8.89 12.67 6.65
CA LEU A 143 -9.06 11.53 7.54
C LEU A 143 -8.82 11.99 8.98
N GLU A 144 -9.64 11.52 9.90
CA GLU A 144 -9.34 11.53 11.33
C GLU A 144 -8.79 10.16 11.73
N ILE A 145 -7.62 10.16 12.37
CA ILE A 145 -6.89 8.96 12.78
C ILE A 145 -6.76 8.94 14.30
N THR A 146 -7.17 7.85 14.93
CA THR A 146 -6.77 7.54 16.31
C THR A 146 -5.39 6.91 16.28
N LEU A 147 -4.39 7.62 16.79
CA LEU A 147 -2.99 7.20 16.72
C LEU A 147 -2.71 6.03 17.66
N VAL A 148 -1.72 5.22 17.27
CA VAL A 148 -1.23 4.08 18.05
C VAL A 148 0.29 4.15 18.13
N ASP A 149 0.84 4.05 19.35
CA ASP A 149 2.29 3.99 19.58
C ASP A 149 2.89 2.60 19.26
N ASP A 150 4.22 2.48 19.33
CA ASP A 150 4.96 1.23 19.04
C ASP A 150 4.67 0.07 20.03
N GLU A 151 4.13 0.43 21.20
CA GLU A 151 3.65 -0.49 22.24
C GLU A 151 2.17 -0.89 22.04
N GLY A 152 1.51 -0.38 21.00
CA GLY A 152 0.12 -0.69 20.68
C GLY A 152 -0.89 0.03 21.57
N ARG A 153 -0.53 1.18 22.15
CA ARG A 153 -1.43 2.01 22.98
C ARG A 153 -1.95 3.19 22.19
N LEU A 154 -3.14 3.66 22.54
CA LEU A 154 -3.72 4.85 21.93
C LEU A 154 -2.89 6.10 22.27
N ASP A 155 -2.52 6.88 21.26
CA ASP A 155 -1.65 8.05 21.37
C ASP A 155 -2.29 9.32 20.77
N GLY A 156 -3.54 9.56 21.12
CA GLY A 156 -4.28 10.75 20.69
C GLY A 156 -4.85 10.65 19.28
N THR A 157 -5.06 11.81 18.66
CA THR A 157 -5.80 11.96 17.40
C THR A 157 -5.06 12.88 16.45
N CYS A 158 -5.05 12.52 15.17
CA CYS A 158 -4.48 13.29 14.07
C CYS A 158 -5.53 13.51 12.98
N TRP A 159 -5.53 14.69 12.36
CA TRP A 159 -6.30 14.97 11.15
C TRP A 159 -5.34 15.18 9.99
N ILE A 160 -5.54 14.42 8.91
CA ILE A 160 -4.66 14.43 7.73
C ILE A 160 -5.50 14.80 6.52
N LYS A 161 -5.06 15.78 5.75
CA LYS A 161 -5.70 16.10 4.47
C LYS A 161 -5.39 15.01 3.45
N LYS A 162 -6.38 14.58 2.68
CA LYS A 162 -6.19 13.56 1.65
C LYS A 162 -5.22 13.99 0.54
N GLU A 163 -5.16 15.29 0.24
CA GLU A 163 -4.22 15.86 -0.73
C GLU A 163 -2.74 15.73 -0.32
N ASP A 164 -2.47 15.57 0.99
CA ASP A 164 -1.12 15.46 1.54
C ASP A 164 -0.69 14.00 1.77
N ILE A 165 -1.54 13.02 1.44
CA ILE A 165 -1.23 11.59 1.62
C ILE A 165 -0.53 11.03 0.38
N LEU A 166 0.65 10.45 0.60
CA LEU A 166 1.47 9.79 -0.42
C LEU A 166 1.08 8.33 -0.61
N ALA A 167 0.77 7.62 0.48
CA ALA A 167 0.37 6.22 0.41
C ALA A 167 -0.44 5.79 1.63
N LEU A 168 -1.32 4.81 1.41
CA LEU A 168 -1.97 4.02 2.46
C LEU A 168 -1.37 2.62 2.47
N ARG A 169 -1.02 2.12 3.65
CA ARG A 169 -0.46 0.77 3.86
C ARG A 169 -1.23 0.05 4.95
N PHE A 170 -1.66 -1.18 4.70
CA PHE A 170 -2.50 -1.92 5.64
C PHE A 170 -2.41 -3.43 5.43
N GLY A 171 -2.75 -4.18 6.47
CA GLY A 171 -2.77 -5.65 6.45
C GLY A 171 -1.39 -6.30 6.50
N GLY A 172 -0.32 -5.51 6.67
CA GLY A 172 1.04 -6.01 6.87
C GLY A 172 1.25 -6.65 8.25
N SER A 173 2.44 -7.21 8.44
CA SER A 173 2.79 -7.95 9.64
C SER A 173 2.94 -7.04 10.87
N VAL A 174 3.43 -5.82 10.66
CA VAL A 174 3.60 -4.81 11.72
C VAL A 174 2.25 -4.31 12.21
N GLU A 175 1.33 -4.01 11.29
CA GLU A 175 -0.05 -3.62 11.57
C GLU A 175 -0.76 -4.71 12.38
N GLN A 176 -0.59 -5.97 12.00
CA GLN A 176 -1.16 -7.12 12.73
C GLN A 176 -0.57 -7.28 14.14
N ASP A 177 0.74 -7.08 14.32
CA ASP A 177 1.36 -7.11 15.65
C ASP A 177 0.83 -6.01 16.56
N LEU A 178 0.75 -4.78 16.05
CA LEU A 178 0.17 -3.65 16.79
C LEU A 178 -1.31 -3.89 17.12
N MET A 179 -2.08 -4.44 16.18
CA MET A 179 -3.48 -4.82 16.42
C MET A 179 -3.61 -5.88 17.52
N ASN A 180 -2.65 -6.79 17.65
CA ASN A 180 -2.63 -7.79 18.71
C ASN A 180 -2.21 -7.21 20.06
N LYS A 181 -1.34 -6.20 20.08
CA LYS A 181 -0.98 -5.44 21.29
C LYS A 181 -2.14 -4.59 21.80
N LEU A 182 -2.86 -3.92 20.92
CA LEU A 182 -4.03 -3.08 21.26
C LEU A 182 -5.16 -3.87 21.95
N LYS A 183 -5.28 -5.17 21.66
CA LYS A 183 -6.29 -6.07 22.26
C LYS A 183 -5.94 -6.58 23.66
N LYS A 184 -4.71 -6.33 24.15
CA LYS A 184 -4.24 -6.78 25.48
C LYS A 184 -4.46 -5.71 26.53
#